data_AF-A0A497HWW7-F1
#
_entry.id   AF-A0A497HWW7-F1
#
_cell.length_a   1.000
_cell.length_b   1.000
_cell.length_c   1.000
_cell.angle_alpha   90.00
_cell.angle_beta   90.00
_cell.angle_gamma   90.00
#
_symmetry.space_group_name_H-M   'P 1'
#
loop_
_entity.id
_entity.type
_entity.pdbx_description
1 polymer ?
#
loop_
_entity_poly.entity_id
_entity_poly.type
_entity_poly.pdbx_seq_one_letter_code
_entity_poly.pdbx_strand_id
1 'polypeptide(L)'
;MPLGVPDSDNDGWCDTIDPCPNTPGVTCEKSDIDHDGIPDDEDDCPNDPGISYYHGCPAPGEEDTDGDGVIDTYDHCPNQAGPASNNGCPVGSCPCEDIPLVKDVFGDYVVKITKLNGNRLLL
;
A
#
# COMPACT_ATOMS: atom_id res chain seq x y z
N MET A 1 -0.37 26.17 -1.45
CA MET A 1 -1.05 24.98 -0.91
C MET A 1 -0.90 23.91 -1.98
N PRO A 2 -0.07 22.88 -1.76
CA PRO A 2 0.22 21.92 -2.81
C PRO A 2 -1.07 21.19 -3.17
N LEU A 3 -1.19 20.88 -4.46
CA LEU A 3 -2.31 20.15 -5.04
C LEU A 3 -2.33 18.76 -4.40
N GLY A 4 -3.18 18.58 -3.39
CA GLY A 4 -3.61 17.25 -2.99
C GLY A 4 -4.35 16.61 -4.15
N VAL A 5 -4.20 15.30 -4.28
CA VAL A 5 -5.08 14.48 -5.12
C VAL A 5 -6.53 14.73 -4.67
N PRO A 6 -7.49 14.98 -5.60
CA PRO A 6 -8.88 15.17 -5.22
C PRO A 6 -9.42 13.98 -4.44
N ASP A 7 -10.17 14.27 -3.37
CA ASP A 7 -10.90 13.33 -2.53
C ASP A 7 -12.25 14.00 -2.27
N SER A 8 -13.25 13.58 -3.03
CA SER A 8 -14.51 14.28 -3.20
C SER A 8 -15.52 13.97 -2.09
N ASP A 9 -15.35 12.88 -1.35
CA ASP A 9 -16.25 12.48 -0.26
C ASP A 9 -15.60 12.40 1.12
N ASN A 10 -14.28 12.59 1.18
CA ASN A 10 -13.46 12.67 2.39
C ASN A 10 -13.44 11.38 3.21
N ASP A 11 -13.49 10.22 2.55
CA ASP A 11 -13.39 8.92 3.22
C ASP A 11 -11.95 8.38 3.35
N GLY A 12 -10.97 9.11 2.79
CA GLY A 12 -9.56 8.77 2.83
C GLY A 12 -9.03 8.10 1.56
N TRP A 13 -9.87 7.89 0.55
CA TRP A 13 -9.48 7.47 -0.80
C TRP A 13 -9.52 8.65 -1.76
N CYS A 14 -8.60 8.68 -2.73
CA CYS A 14 -8.55 9.76 -3.70
C CYS A 14 -9.44 9.41 -4.91
N ASP A 15 -10.09 10.39 -5.55
CA ASP A 15 -11.04 10.21 -6.66
C ASP A 15 -10.54 9.27 -7.79
N THR A 16 -9.23 9.21 -8.01
CA THR A 16 -8.61 8.36 -9.05
C THR A 16 -8.48 6.88 -8.67
N ILE A 17 -8.55 6.56 -7.39
CA ILE A 17 -8.41 5.22 -6.80
C ILE A 17 -9.60 4.84 -5.91
N ASP A 18 -10.54 5.76 -5.72
CA ASP A 18 -11.78 5.58 -4.98
C ASP A 18 -12.80 4.84 -5.87
N PRO A 19 -13.29 3.65 -5.45
CA PRO A 19 -14.34 2.92 -6.17
C PRO A 19 -15.65 3.71 -6.27
N CYS A 20 -15.89 4.61 -5.32
CA CYS A 20 -17.09 5.42 -5.17
C CYS A 20 -16.75 6.90 -4.92
N PRO A 21 -16.16 7.66 -5.89
CA PRO A 21 -15.61 9.01 -5.71
C PRO A 21 -16.53 10.12 -5.20
N ASN A 22 -17.76 9.85 -4.79
CA ASN A 22 -18.70 10.85 -4.28
C ASN A 22 -19.55 10.31 -3.12
N THR A 23 -19.24 9.12 -2.59
CA THR A 23 -20.02 8.46 -1.55
C THR A 23 -19.07 7.97 -0.47
N PRO A 24 -19.03 8.62 0.70
CA PRO A 24 -18.05 8.27 1.70
C PRO A 24 -18.23 6.80 2.14
N GLY A 25 -17.18 5.99 1.98
CA GLY A 25 -17.17 4.57 2.27
C GLY A 25 -17.52 3.67 1.08
N VAL A 26 -17.22 2.37 1.21
CA VAL A 26 -17.15 1.39 0.11
C VAL A 26 -18.47 0.91 -0.54
N THR A 27 -19.65 1.48 -0.27
CA THR A 27 -20.90 0.83 -0.76
C THR A 27 -21.47 1.43 -2.03
N CYS A 28 -21.08 0.86 -3.19
CA CYS A 28 -21.79 0.98 -4.47
C CYS A 28 -22.09 -0.42 -5.03
N GLU A 29 -23.20 -1.03 -4.59
CA GLU A 29 -23.42 -2.49 -4.67
C GLU A 29 -22.41 -3.29 -3.83
N LYS A 30 -22.63 -4.60 -3.68
CA LYS A 30 -22.04 -5.50 -2.67
C LYS A 30 -20.53 -5.26 -2.52
N SER A 31 -20.08 -5.03 -1.29
CA SER A 31 -18.67 -4.78 -0.95
C SER A 31 -17.81 -5.96 -1.43
N ASP A 32 -16.65 -5.65 -1.99
CA ASP A 32 -15.63 -6.57 -2.53
C ASP A 32 -14.29 -5.88 -2.27
N ILE A 33 -13.76 -6.05 -1.06
CA ILE A 33 -12.66 -5.23 -0.53
C ILE A 33 -11.30 -5.62 -1.13
N ASP A 34 -11.09 -6.88 -1.49
CA ASP A 34 -9.87 -7.36 -2.17
C ASP A 34 -9.97 -7.33 -3.71
N HIS A 35 -11.16 -7.06 -4.25
CA HIS A 35 -11.43 -6.90 -5.67
C HIS A 35 -11.14 -8.16 -6.50
N ASP A 36 -11.30 -9.35 -5.92
CA ASP A 36 -11.13 -10.63 -6.62
C ASP A 36 -12.35 -10.99 -7.51
N GLY A 37 -13.44 -10.23 -7.37
CA GLY A 37 -14.71 -10.41 -8.09
C GLY A 37 -15.74 -11.26 -7.34
N ILE A 38 -15.46 -11.61 -6.08
CA ILE A 38 -16.35 -12.30 -5.14
C ILE A 38 -16.74 -11.30 -4.04
N PRO A 39 -18.04 -11.06 -3.83
CA PRO A 39 -18.44 -10.11 -2.80
C PRO A 39 -18.10 -10.59 -1.38
N ASP A 40 -17.76 -9.68 -0.47
CA ASP A 40 -17.30 -9.94 0.91
C ASP A 40 -18.17 -10.92 1.74
N ASP A 41 -19.48 -10.95 1.50
CA ASP A 41 -20.42 -11.84 2.19
C ASP A 41 -20.58 -13.21 1.51
N GLU A 42 -19.95 -13.40 0.36
CA GLU A 42 -19.72 -14.66 -0.36
C GLU A 42 -18.23 -15.08 -0.36
N ASP A 43 -17.36 -14.28 0.27
CA ASP A 43 -15.92 -14.49 0.35
C ASP A 43 -15.51 -15.03 1.74
N ASP A 44 -14.80 -16.17 1.76
CA ASP A 44 -14.26 -16.76 3.01
C ASP A 44 -13.01 -16.01 3.52
N CYS A 45 -12.34 -15.25 2.65
CA CYS A 45 -11.10 -14.50 2.87
C CYS A 45 -11.19 -13.07 2.31
N PRO A 46 -12.13 -12.22 2.78
CA PRO A 46 -12.49 -10.96 2.12
C PRO A 46 -11.33 -9.96 1.91
N ASN A 47 -10.23 -10.07 2.66
CA ASN A 47 -9.10 -9.14 2.52
C ASN A 47 -7.95 -9.69 1.66
N ASP A 48 -8.02 -10.96 1.24
CA ASP A 48 -6.94 -11.69 0.61
C ASP A 48 -7.41 -12.24 -0.73
N PRO A 49 -6.98 -11.66 -1.87
CA PRO A 49 -7.59 -11.96 -3.16
C PRO A 49 -7.41 -13.43 -3.54
N GLY A 50 -8.51 -14.06 -3.97
CA GLY A 50 -8.52 -15.47 -4.32
C GLY A 50 -9.25 -15.79 -5.61
N ILE A 51 -9.73 -17.03 -5.66
CA ILE A 51 -10.55 -17.50 -6.78
C ILE A 51 -11.75 -18.26 -6.24
N SER A 52 -12.82 -18.27 -7.02
CA SER A 52 -14.07 -18.97 -6.67
C SER A 52 -13.90 -20.46 -6.35
N TYR A 53 -12.86 -21.13 -6.88
CA TYR A 53 -12.56 -22.52 -6.54
C TYR A 53 -12.17 -22.70 -5.07
N TYR A 54 -11.54 -21.68 -4.47
CA TYR A 54 -11.13 -21.62 -3.07
C TYR A 54 -12.01 -20.66 -2.25
N HIS A 55 -13.24 -20.37 -2.71
CA HIS A 55 -14.20 -19.53 -2.00
C HIS A 55 -13.67 -18.12 -1.66
N GLY A 56 -12.92 -17.50 -2.58
CA GLY A 56 -12.35 -16.17 -2.38
C GLY A 56 -11.00 -16.18 -1.66
N CYS A 57 -10.54 -17.33 -1.19
CA CYS A 57 -9.22 -17.45 -0.60
C CYS A 57 -8.10 -17.70 -1.63
N PRO A 58 -6.84 -17.31 -1.32
CA PRO A 58 -5.66 -17.71 -2.07
C PRO A 58 -5.54 -19.24 -2.19
N ALA A 59 -4.96 -19.70 -3.29
CA ALA A 59 -4.62 -21.11 -3.43
C ALA A 59 -3.55 -21.50 -2.40
N PRO A 60 -3.53 -22.76 -1.91
CA PRO A 60 -2.50 -23.21 -0.98
C PRO A 60 -1.08 -22.99 -1.53
N GLY A 61 -0.27 -22.20 -0.83
CA GLY A 61 1.09 -21.83 -1.22
C GLY A 61 1.20 -20.52 -2.03
N GLU A 62 0.08 -19.83 -2.29
CA GLU A 62 0.01 -18.52 -2.95
C GLU A 62 -0.38 -17.40 -1.97
N GLU A 63 -0.32 -17.65 -0.66
CA GLU A 63 -0.56 -16.64 0.37
C GLU A 63 0.49 -15.51 0.27
N ASP A 64 0.08 -14.27 0.45
CA ASP A 64 0.93 -13.06 0.46
C ASP A 64 0.53 -12.22 1.70
N THR A 65 1.18 -12.50 2.83
CA THR A 65 0.74 -12.02 4.15
C THR A 65 0.85 -10.50 4.32
N ASP A 66 1.75 -9.83 3.57
CA ASP A 66 1.92 -8.38 3.64
C ASP A 66 1.46 -7.60 2.41
N GLY A 67 0.97 -8.32 1.39
CA GLY A 67 0.31 -7.75 0.22
C GLY A 67 1.26 -6.98 -0.70
N ASP A 68 2.55 -7.32 -0.72
CA ASP A 68 3.55 -6.63 -1.54
C ASP A 68 3.65 -7.16 -2.99
N GLY A 69 2.91 -8.24 -3.29
CA GLY A 69 2.88 -8.92 -4.57
C GLY A 69 3.90 -10.04 -4.71
N VAL A 70 4.59 -10.42 -3.63
CA VAL A 70 5.50 -11.56 -3.53
C VAL A 70 4.91 -12.56 -2.53
N ILE A 71 4.44 -13.70 -3.04
CA ILE A 71 3.89 -14.74 -2.17
C ILE A 71 4.90 -15.18 -1.09
N ASP A 72 4.39 -15.55 0.09
CA ASP A 72 5.13 -15.91 1.31
C ASP A 72 6.20 -16.99 1.06
N THR A 73 5.97 -17.86 0.09
CA THR A 73 6.93 -18.92 -0.28
C THR A 73 8.18 -18.39 -0.99
N TYR A 74 8.11 -17.20 -1.59
CA TYR A 74 9.20 -16.49 -2.26
C TYR A 74 9.61 -15.18 -1.56
N ASP A 75 8.88 -14.76 -0.53
CA ASP A 75 9.20 -13.62 0.31
C ASP A 75 10.16 -13.99 1.47
N HIS A 76 11.25 -13.23 1.61
CA HIS A 76 12.20 -13.37 2.71
C HIS A 76 11.77 -12.61 3.98
N CYS A 77 10.76 -11.74 3.88
CA CYS A 77 10.21 -10.92 4.93
C CYS A 77 8.67 -10.90 4.92
N PRO A 78 7.99 -12.06 5.08
CA PRO A 78 6.53 -12.28 4.87
C PRO A 78 5.58 -11.55 5.84
N ASN A 79 6.04 -10.49 6.51
CA ASN A 79 5.23 -9.64 7.38
C ASN A 79 5.63 -8.17 7.21
N GLN A 80 6.42 -7.83 6.18
CA GLN A 80 6.99 -6.53 5.93
C GLN A 80 7.16 -6.29 4.43
N ALA A 81 6.19 -5.60 3.85
CA ALA A 81 6.16 -5.33 2.43
C ALA A 81 7.49 -4.78 1.88
N GLY A 82 7.93 -5.35 0.76
CA GLY A 82 9.12 -4.97 0.03
C GLY A 82 8.95 -5.15 -1.48
N PRO A 83 9.90 -4.65 -2.28
CA PRO A 83 9.84 -4.91 -3.71
C PRO A 83 10.27 -6.34 -4.01
N ALA A 84 9.65 -6.96 -5.02
CA ALA A 84 10.11 -8.24 -5.58
C ALA A 84 11.60 -8.26 -5.98
N SER A 85 12.16 -7.09 -6.35
CA SER A 85 13.60 -6.94 -6.64
C SER A 85 14.52 -7.14 -5.43
N ASN A 86 13.95 -7.10 -4.22
CA ASN A 86 14.60 -7.37 -2.94
C ASN A 86 13.96 -8.56 -2.20
N ASN A 87 13.33 -9.48 -2.93
CA ASN A 87 12.73 -10.71 -2.37
C ASN A 87 11.70 -10.42 -1.27
N GLY A 88 10.80 -9.46 -1.51
CA GLY A 88 9.74 -9.03 -0.58
C GLY A 88 10.26 -8.38 0.71
N CYS A 89 11.58 -8.24 0.88
CA CYS A 89 12.13 -7.53 2.02
C CYS A 89 12.11 -6.00 1.82
N PRO A 90 11.87 -5.22 2.89
CA PRO A 90 11.93 -3.78 2.82
C PRO A 90 13.31 -3.31 2.36
N VAL A 91 13.33 -2.50 1.31
CA VAL A 91 14.49 -1.66 1.01
C VAL A 91 14.46 -0.49 1.99
N GLY A 92 15.61 -0.09 2.51
CA GLY A 92 15.71 1.05 3.44
C GLY A 92 14.92 2.26 2.95
N SER A 93 13.77 2.46 3.60
CA SER A 93 12.73 3.49 3.46
C SER A 93 12.00 3.61 2.11
N CYS A 94 10.72 3.25 2.11
CA CYS A 94 9.65 4.12 1.65
C CYS A 94 8.33 3.79 2.37
N PRO A 95 7.76 4.68 3.18
CA PRO A 95 6.32 4.76 3.26
C PRO A 95 5.87 5.87 2.30
N CYS A 96 4.79 5.61 1.56
CA CYS A 96 3.88 6.67 1.17
C CYS A 96 3.58 7.50 2.44
N GLU A 97 4.19 8.69 2.48
CA GLU A 97 4.08 9.71 3.54
C GLU A 97 4.73 9.38 4.89
N ASP A 98 6.01 9.76 5.04
CA ASP A 98 6.49 10.61 6.16
C ASP A 98 8.03 10.72 6.20
N ILE A 99 8.67 10.93 5.04
CA ILE A 99 9.98 11.58 5.06
C ILE A 99 9.71 13.08 4.97
N PRO A 100 9.99 13.90 5.99
CA PRO A 100 9.94 15.34 5.84
C PRO A 100 10.98 15.76 4.79
N LEU A 101 10.54 15.89 3.54
CA LEU A 101 11.31 16.50 2.47
C LEU A 101 11.39 17.99 2.80
N VAL A 102 12.59 18.47 3.07
CA VAL A 102 12.84 19.91 3.21
C VAL A 102 13.36 20.43 1.88
N LYS A 103 12.95 21.64 1.49
CA LYS A 103 13.62 22.34 0.41
C LYS A 103 15.01 22.72 0.90
N ASP A 104 16.03 22.34 0.15
CA ASP A 104 17.37 22.86 0.37
C ASP A 104 17.45 24.34 -0.08
N VAL A 105 18.63 24.93 0.10
CA VAL A 105 18.88 26.34 -0.27
C VAL A 105 18.92 26.57 -1.79
N PHE A 106 18.94 25.50 -2.58
CA PHE A 106 18.89 25.52 -4.04
C PHE A 106 17.48 25.31 -4.59
N GLY A 107 16.52 24.95 -3.72
CA GLY A 107 15.12 24.73 -4.07
C GLY A 107 14.78 23.27 -4.40
N ASP A 108 15.75 22.36 -4.25
CA ASP A 108 15.58 20.93 -4.44
C ASP A 108 15.01 20.29 -3.16
N TYR A 109 14.16 19.28 -3.31
CA TYR A 109 13.59 18.56 -2.18
C TYR A 109 14.54 17.46 -1.73
N VAL A 110 15.06 17.57 -0.50
CA VAL A 110 16.01 16.62 0.08
C VAL A 110 15.46 15.95 1.33
N VAL A 111 15.84 14.69 1.55
CA VAL A 111 15.49 13.91 2.74
C VAL A 111 16.11 14.54 3.99
N LYS A 112 15.29 14.94 4.97
CA LYS A 112 15.78 15.45 6.25
C LYS A 112 16.30 14.31 7.12
N ILE A 113 17.58 13.96 6.96
CA ILE A 113 18.23 12.96 7.81
C ILE A 113 18.50 13.61 9.18
N THR A 114 17.64 13.39 10.17
CA THR A 114 17.95 13.70 11.58
C THR A 114 19.03 12.75 12.09
N LYS A 115 20.29 13.16 11.94
CA LYS A 115 21.50 12.60 12.58
C LYS A 115 21.47 11.08 12.82
N LEU A 116 22.00 10.31 11.85
CA LEU A 116 22.73 9.10 12.20
C LEU A 116 23.98 9.52 13.00
N ASN A 117 24.22 8.84 14.10
CA ASN A 117 25.27 9.12 15.08
C ASN A 117 26.63 9.44 14.42
N GLY A 118 26.99 10.71 14.41
CA GLY A 118 28.35 11.20 14.20
C GLY A 118 29.04 10.80 12.89
N ASN A 119 28.75 11.51 11.79
CA ASN A 119 29.75 12.37 11.14
C ASN A 119 29.19 13.05 9.88
N ARG A 120 29.13 14.39 9.97
CA ARG A 120 29.22 15.38 8.90
C ARG A 120 28.13 15.37 7.81
N LEU A 121 27.13 16.23 8.03
CA LEU A 121 26.32 16.86 6.98
C LEU A 121 27.28 17.58 6.00
N LEU A 122 27.15 17.34 4.70
CA LEU A 122 27.60 18.28 3.68
C LEU A 122 26.37 19.05 3.19
N LEU A 123 26.44 20.37 3.34
CA LEU A 123 25.53 21.36 2.76
C LEU A 123 25.67 21.37 1.24
#